data_AF-A0A940Q992-F1
#
_entry.id   AF-A0A940Q992-F1
#
_cell.length_a   1.000
_cell.length_b   1.000
_cell.length_c   1.000
_cell.angle_alpha   90.00
_cell.angle_beta   90.00
_cell.angle_gamma   90.00
#
_symmetry.space_group_name_H-M   'P 1'
#
loop_
_entity.id
_entity.type
_entity.pdbx_description
1 polymer ?
#
loop_
_entity_poly.entity_id
_entity_poly.type
_entity_poly.pdbx_seq_one_letter_code
_entity_poly.pdbx_strand_id
1 'polypeptide(L)'
;MKSKRILSLMMAAALMTGSAGTAMYATDIPAVAASAKLEAPTGLNYTALTEKSVKLSWNAVSNAKMYAVYKYDSKSGKYKVYRKVNTTSCEVTGLKASTRYKFRVAAIKYSGGKLTAQTKTDPLSVKTKGKSVSTKPGTTAGTGVKLPKSEGRVFNIYAWNEEFKGFFEKYYVVPSGITVNWVINPADDGTYQDRLDSALQRQGSAAADDKVDLFLVEPDYIRKYVDSDYTMDVSKIGVKPLKTEYQYTIDAATDSKGKLKGVSFQCCPGALIYRRSIAEDVLGTSDPDKVQSMLSTWEKFSAAAESAKDKGYYITASPEFTYRVFSENKTKPWVSSKGRLTLDDDLLYWANMSNEMVSEESASAYNLWTDVVFAQMSGDGKAMCFFGPAWYYNFCMWNAQDPDRGCCGDWAICQGPDVYYWGGTWMLAAKGSDNPKMIADVMNAFTANKDICTRLVENENQFTNNMTVNQKCGKDASFNNQFLGGQNDYAVMHKIAKNIKYNKAAATRYDLLLDNGFTDCMRDYITGRTTFDDAYENFLSYVMDRYPAIKIS
;
A
#
# COMPACT_ATOMS: atom_id res chain seq x y z
N MET A 1 69.49 13.80 47.58
CA MET A 1 69.65 14.66 46.38
C MET A 1 68.94 13.98 45.21
N LYS A 2 68.11 14.72 44.47
CA LYS A 2 67.64 14.44 43.10
C LYS A 2 66.41 13.51 42.88
N SER A 3 65.37 14.16 42.38
CA SER A 3 64.69 13.91 41.08
C SER A 3 63.57 12.86 40.91
N LYS A 4 62.50 13.31 40.22
CA LYS A 4 61.77 12.73 39.07
C LYS A 4 60.95 11.42 39.20
N ARG A 5 59.70 11.56 38.70
CA ARG A 5 58.93 10.70 37.77
C ARG A 5 58.09 9.50 38.28
N ILE A 6 56.80 9.59 37.91
CA ILE A 6 55.87 8.59 37.30
C ILE A 6 55.54 7.33 38.13
N LEU A 7 54.26 7.17 38.54
CA LEU A 7 53.40 6.01 38.16
C LEU A 7 51.94 6.19 38.64
N SER A 8 51.02 5.58 37.89
CA SER A 8 49.62 5.29 38.20
C SER A 8 49.34 4.76 39.61
N LEU A 9 48.16 5.03 40.18
CA LEU A 9 47.15 4.02 40.57
C LEU A 9 45.87 4.65 41.16
N MET A 10 44.83 3.84 41.17
CA MET A 10 43.45 4.06 41.61
C MET A 10 43.25 4.54 43.06
N MET A 11 42.11 5.23 43.27
CA MET A 11 41.24 5.31 44.46
C MET A 11 41.85 5.10 45.87
N ALA A 12 41.78 6.12 46.72
CA ALA A 12 41.03 6.12 48.00
C ALA A 12 41.35 7.34 48.91
N ALA A 13 40.31 7.79 49.62
CA ALA A 13 40.27 8.32 50.99
C ALA A 13 40.92 9.67 51.41
N ALA A 14 40.02 10.55 51.86
CA ALA A 14 39.97 11.22 53.17
C ALA A 14 40.91 12.41 53.54
N LEU A 15 40.23 13.56 53.73
CA LEU A 15 40.24 14.48 54.89
C LEU A 15 41.48 15.35 55.25
N MET A 16 41.15 16.64 55.42
CA MET A 16 41.59 17.62 56.44
C MET A 16 42.63 18.72 56.12
N THR A 17 42.19 19.96 56.45
CA THR A 17 42.92 21.17 56.91
C THR A 17 43.77 21.93 55.88
N GLY A 18 43.83 23.27 55.78
CA GLY A 18 43.19 24.39 56.47
C GLY A 18 43.95 25.71 56.19
N SER A 19 43.21 26.82 55.99
CA SER A 19 43.59 28.27 56.11
C SER A 19 44.70 28.85 55.19
N ALA A 20 44.75 30.14 54.79
CA ALA A 20 44.11 31.38 55.24
C ALA A 20 44.21 32.53 54.19
N GLY A 21 43.29 33.52 54.30
CA GLY A 21 43.43 34.95 53.90
C GLY A 21 43.09 35.31 52.44
N THR A 22 42.24 36.28 52.08
CA THR A 22 41.67 37.46 52.78
C THR A 22 40.54 38.09 51.93
N ALA A 23 39.43 38.48 52.60
CA ALA A 23 38.55 39.67 52.41
C ALA A 23 37.88 39.94 51.03
N MET A 24 36.63 40.38 50.85
CA MET A 24 35.67 41.13 51.65
C MET A 24 34.21 40.82 51.22
N TYR A 25 33.28 41.17 52.10
CA TYR A 25 31.82 41.12 51.95
C TYR A 25 31.29 41.84 50.70
N ALA A 26 30.45 41.13 49.94
CA ALA A 26 29.31 41.71 49.24
C ALA A 26 28.12 40.74 49.44
N THR A 27 27.10 41.21 50.15
CA THR A 27 25.83 40.50 50.32
C THR A 27 25.03 40.59 49.03
N ASP A 28 25.16 39.60 48.16
CA ASP A 28 24.22 39.41 47.07
C ASP A 28 23.03 38.57 47.56
N ILE A 29 21.88 39.23 47.59
CA ILE A 29 20.55 38.62 47.66
C ILE A 29 20.51 37.49 46.62
N PRO A 30 20.03 36.26 46.92
CA PRO A 30 19.94 35.24 45.90
C PRO A 30 19.04 35.76 44.79
N ALA A 31 19.65 36.01 43.62
CA ALA A 31 18.91 36.26 42.40
C ALA A 31 17.91 35.11 42.25
N VAL A 32 16.62 35.44 42.21
CA VAL A 32 15.54 34.50 41.90
C VAL A 32 16.00 33.73 40.67
N ALA A 33 16.31 32.44 40.85
CA ALA A 33 16.76 31.58 39.77
C ALA A 33 15.78 31.76 38.62
N ALA A 34 16.26 32.33 37.50
CA ALA A 34 15.44 32.55 36.33
C ALA A 34 14.86 31.19 35.93
N SER A 35 13.54 31.04 36.08
CA SER A 35 12.83 29.82 35.72
C SER A 35 13.30 29.36 34.34
N ALA A 36 13.85 28.15 34.25
CA ALA A 36 14.35 27.58 33.00
C ALA A 36 13.29 27.67 31.90
N LYS A 37 13.70 28.09 30.69
CA LYS A 37 12.83 28.18 29.51
C LYS A 37 12.23 26.80 29.22
N LEU A 38 10.94 26.72 28.88
CA LEU A 38 10.38 25.42 28.47
C LEU A 38 10.70 25.15 27.01
N GLU A 39 11.03 23.88 26.73
CA GLU A 39 11.17 23.38 25.37
C GLU A 39 9.84 23.37 24.62
N ALA A 40 9.93 23.34 23.30
CA ALA A 40 8.75 23.14 22.46
C ALA A 40 8.15 21.75 22.72
N PRO A 41 6.82 21.61 22.76
CA PRO A 41 6.19 20.28 22.77
C PRO A 41 6.67 19.43 21.59
N THR A 42 6.98 18.16 21.83
CA THR A 42 7.37 17.21 20.77
C THR A 42 6.17 16.39 20.32
N GLY A 43 6.28 15.69 19.20
CA GLY A 43 5.25 14.76 18.73
C GLY A 43 3.92 15.44 18.36
N LEU A 44 3.94 16.71 17.91
CA LEU A 44 2.74 17.37 17.42
C LEU A 44 2.21 16.63 16.19
N ASN A 45 1.06 16.00 16.32
CA ASN A 45 0.38 15.27 15.26
C ASN A 45 -1.14 15.54 15.31
N TYR A 46 -1.92 14.97 14.40
CA TYR A 46 -3.36 14.88 14.50
C TYR A 46 -3.83 13.42 14.66
N THR A 47 -4.88 13.21 15.43
CA THR A 47 -5.47 11.87 15.68
C THR A 47 -6.82 11.68 15.00
N ALA A 48 -7.44 12.76 14.53
CA ALA A 48 -8.70 12.71 13.79
C ALA A 48 -8.80 13.90 12.85
N LEU A 49 -9.39 13.68 11.68
CA LEU A 49 -9.50 14.68 10.63
C LEU A 49 -10.85 14.56 9.91
N THR A 50 -11.55 15.67 9.79
CA THR A 50 -12.83 15.77 9.06
C THR A 50 -12.74 16.84 7.96
N GLU A 51 -13.85 17.10 7.27
CA GLU A 51 -13.96 18.22 6.33
C GLU A 51 -13.93 19.60 7.02
N LYS A 52 -14.20 19.66 8.34
CA LYS A 52 -14.39 20.92 9.09
C LYS A 52 -13.60 21.01 10.40
N SER A 53 -12.91 19.94 10.79
CA SER A 53 -12.13 19.90 12.02
C SER A 53 -10.88 19.03 11.92
N VAL A 54 -9.93 19.29 12.82
CA VAL A 54 -8.78 18.43 13.09
C VAL A 54 -8.59 18.31 14.60
N LYS A 55 -8.34 17.10 15.09
CA LYS A 55 -7.97 16.84 16.49
C LYS A 55 -6.47 16.70 16.60
N LEU A 56 -5.81 17.68 17.19
CA LEU A 56 -4.36 17.74 17.40
C LEU A 56 -3.98 17.03 18.71
N SER A 57 -2.79 16.44 18.76
CA SER A 57 -2.17 15.85 19.95
C SER A 57 -0.67 16.14 20.00
N TRP A 58 -0.07 16.20 21.18
CA TRP A 58 1.38 16.39 21.38
C TRP A 58 1.85 15.78 22.69
N ASN A 59 3.17 15.64 22.89
CA ASN A 59 3.73 15.15 24.14
C ASN A 59 3.71 16.23 25.23
N ALA A 60 3.52 15.81 26.48
CA ALA A 60 3.55 16.72 27.62
C ALA A 60 4.96 17.29 27.82
N VAL A 61 5.06 18.59 28.10
CA VAL A 61 6.29 19.27 28.50
C VAL A 61 6.30 19.40 30.01
N SER A 62 7.36 18.91 30.66
CA SER A 62 7.52 19.01 32.11
C SER A 62 7.45 20.47 32.56
N ASN A 63 6.77 20.73 33.68
CA ASN A 63 6.50 22.06 34.24
C ASN A 63 5.63 23.01 33.39
N ALA A 64 5.06 22.56 32.27
CA ALA A 64 4.04 23.33 31.54
C ALA A 64 2.72 23.41 32.34
N LYS A 65 2.13 24.60 32.42
CA LYS A 65 0.82 24.82 33.06
C LYS A 65 -0.33 24.63 32.09
N MET A 66 -0.12 24.96 30.83
CA MET A 66 -1.07 24.81 29.74
C MET A 66 -0.34 24.91 28.40
N TYR A 67 -1.07 24.80 27.29
CA TYR A 67 -0.54 24.92 25.94
C TYR A 67 -1.33 25.95 25.14
N ALA A 68 -0.65 26.74 24.32
CA ALA A 68 -1.27 27.58 23.30
C ALA A 68 -1.19 26.89 21.94
N VAL A 69 -2.35 26.67 21.32
CA VAL A 69 -2.49 26.18 19.95
C VAL A 69 -2.62 27.39 19.03
N TYR A 70 -1.77 27.44 18.02
CA TYR A 70 -1.72 28.50 17.02
C TYR A 70 -2.20 27.98 15.68
N LYS A 71 -2.95 28.81 14.95
CA LYS A 71 -3.37 28.56 13.56
C LYS A 71 -2.78 29.66 12.68
N TYR A 72 -2.20 29.27 11.55
CA TYR A 72 -1.67 30.22 10.57
C TYR A 72 -2.81 30.99 9.89
N ASP A 73 -2.70 32.31 9.86
CA ASP A 73 -3.61 33.21 9.14
C ASP A 73 -2.91 33.77 7.92
N SER A 74 -3.25 33.23 6.75
CA SER A 74 -2.67 33.61 5.46
C SER A 74 -2.92 35.06 5.08
N LYS A 75 -3.96 35.72 5.60
CA LYS A 75 -4.22 37.15 5.33
C LYS A 75 -3.20 38.05 6.02
N SER A 76 -2.75 37.65 7.21
CA SER A 76 -1.81 38.43 8.02
C SER A 76 -0.36 37.94 7.95
N GLY A 77 -0.12 36.78 7.32
CA GLY A 77 1.19 36.13 7.26
C GLY A 77 1.70 35.65 8.63
N LYS A 78 0.84 35.53 9.65
CA LYS A 78 1.22 35.28 11.05
C LYS A 78 0.43 34.14 11.67
N TYR A 79 1.05 33.46 12.63
CA TYR A 79 0.38 32.50 13.52
C TYR A 79 -0.41 33.24 14.60
N LYS A 80 -1.73 32.99 14.67
CA LYS A 80 -2.61 33.53 15.71
C LYS A 80 -3.00 32.43 16.69
N VAL A 81 -3.15 32.79 17.97
CA VAL A 81 -3.63 31.84 18.98
C VAL A 81 -5.07 31.45 18.62
N TYR A 82 -5.30 30.16 18.38
CA TYR A 82 -6.63 29.59 18.19
C TYR A 82 -7.29 29.33 19.55
N ARG A 83 -6.58 28.64 20.46
CA ARG A 83 -7.08 28.28 21.79
C ARG A 83 -5.92 27.98 22.74
N LYS A 84 -6.15 28.14 24.05
CA LYS A 84 -5.27 27.58 25.09
C LYS A 84 -5.96 26.40 25.80
N VAL A 85 -5.23 25.33 26.06
CA VAL A 85 -5.77 24.09 26.66
C VAL A 85 -4.86 23.57 27.79
N ASN A 86 -5.44 22.90 28.78
CA ASN A 86 -4.71 22.25 29.89
C ASN A 86 -4.43 20.77 29.63
N THR A 87 -4.80 20.25 28.47
CA THR A 87 -4.56 18.89 27.99
C THR A 87 -3.46 18.88 26.92
N THR A 88 -3.01 17.69 26.54
CA THR A 88 -2.10 17.44 25.43
C THR A 88 -2.79 17.19 24.10
N SER A 89 -4.04 17.67 23.95
CA SER A 89 -4.79 17.59 22.70
C SER A 89 -5.76 18.76 22.54
N CYS A 90 -6.10 19.10 21.29
CA CYS A 90 -7.07 20.15 20.99
C CYS A 90 -7.78 19.87 19.68
N GLU A 91 -9.11 19.90 19.69
CA GLU A 91 -9.89 19.94 18.46
C GLU A 91 -9.98 21.38 17.92
N VAL A 92 -9.59 21.57 16.67
CA VAL A 92 -9.73 22.81 15.92
C VAL A 92 -10.87 22.65 14.93
N THR A 93 -11.96 23.39 15.14
CA THR A 93 -13.17 23.35 14.30
C THR A 93 -13.30 24.59 13.41
N GLY A 94 -14.33 24.64 12.56
CA GLY A 94 -14.61 25.78 11.68
C GLY A 94 -13.64 25.88 10.49
N LEU A 95 -13.10 24.75 10.07
CA LEU A 95 -12.22 24.64 8.91
C LEU A 95 -13.04 24.47 7.63
N LYS A 96 -12.44 24.86 6.50
CA LYS A 96 -13.00 24.66 5.17
C LYS A 96 -12.48 23.34 4.63
N ALA A 97 -13.35 22.57 3.98
CA ALA A 97 -12.99 21.32 3.33
C ALA A 97 -11.93 21.51 2.23
N SER A 98 -11.19 20.45 1.92
CA SER A 98 -10.05 20.46 0.98
C SER A 98 -9.01 21.56 1.24
N THR A 99 -9.02 22.21 2.41
CA THR A 99 -8.19 23.38 2.67
C THR A 99 -7.04 23.03 3.60
N ARG A 100 -5.85 23.50 3.25
CA ARG A 100 -4.64 23.32 4.05
C ARG A 100 -4.58 24.36 5.17
N TYR A 101 -4.33 23.89 6.38
CA TYR A 101 -4.10 24.69 7.57
C TYR A 101 -2.74 24.33 8.16
N LYS A 102 -2.08 25.32 8.79
CA LYS A 102 -0.83 25.11 9.52
C LYS A 102 -1.02 25.43 10.98
N PHE A 103 -0.55 24.54 11.86
CA PHE A 103 -0.69 24.65 13.30
C PHE A 103 0.66 24.62 14.00
N ARG A 104 0.77 25.30 15.15
CA ARG A 104 1.91 25.19 16.06
C ARG A 104 1.40 25.11 17.49
N VAL A 105 2.17 24.51 18.38
CA VAL A 105 1.85 24.50 19.81
C VAL A 105 3.02 25.05 20.62
N ALA A 106 2.73 25.79 21.70
CA ALA A 106 3.76 26.19 22.66
C ALA A 106 3.30 25.85 24.08
N ALA A 107 4.21 25.33 24.89
CA ALA A 107 3.99 25.23 26.32
C ALA A 107 3.92 26.64 26.94
N ILE A 108 3.10 26.79 27.98
CA ILE A 108 2.94 28.03 28.74
C ILE A 108 3.40 27.77 30.18
N LYS A 109 4.19 28.69 30.71
CA LYS A 109 4.57 28.74 32.14
C LYS A 109 4.26 30.10 32.76
N TYR A 110 4.32 30.16 34.09
CA TYR A 110 4.41 31.43 34.80
C TYR A 110 5.82 32.02 34.65
N SER A 111 5.90 33.28 34.26
CA SER A 111 7.12 34.08 34.25
C SER A 111 6.78 35.49 34.72
N GLY A 112 7.39 35.96 35.81
CA GLY A 112 7.11 37.28 36.39
C GLY A 112 5.63 37.51 36.74
N GLY A 113 4.95 36.52 37.31
CA GLY A 113 3.52 36.61 37.68
C GLY A 113 2.52 36.52 36.53
N LYS A 114 2.98 36.32 35.27
CA LYS A 114 2.12 36.22 34.09
C LYS A 114 2.34 34.90 33.33
N LEU A 115 1.27 34.40 32.70
CA LEU A 115 1.35 33.24 31.81
C LEU A 115 1.97 33.62 30.48
N THR A 116 3.11 33.02 30.15
CA THR A 116 3.89 33.31 28.93
C THR A 116 4.09 32.06 28.10
N ALA A 117 3.74 32.13 26.81
CA ALA A 117 3.99 31.06 25.85
C ALA A 117 5.48 31.02 25.48
N GLN A 118 6.05 29.82 25.46
CA GLN A 118 7.47 29.58 25.24
C GLN A 118 7.75 29.26 23.77
N THR A 119 8.80 28.48 23.49
CA THR A 119 9.17 28.04 22.14
C THR A 119 7.99 27.29 21.51
N LYS A 120 7.70 27.60 20.24
CA LYS A 120 6.66 26.92 19.46
C LYS A 120 7.26 25.69 18.79
N THR A 121 6.44 24.66 18.58
CA THR A 121 6.78 23.54 17.70
C THR A 121 7.07 24.00 16.28
N ASP A 122 7.68 23.11 15.51
CA ASP A 122 7.61 23.16 14.05
C ASP A 122 6.15 23.12 13.58
N PRO A 123 5.86 23.69 12.40
CA PRO A 123 4.50 23.80 11.92
C PRO A 123 3.97 22.45 11.45
N LEU A 124 2.83 22.02 11.98
CA LEU A 124 2.08 20.88 11.46
C LEU A 124 1.15 21.36 10.34
N SER A 125 1.36 20.87 9.12
CA SER A 125 0.54 21.15 7.94
C SER A 125 -0.52 20.07 7.76
N VAL A 126 -1.81 20.42 7.84
CA VAL A 126 -2.92 19.47 7.70
C VAL A 126 -3.91 19.96 6.65
N LYS A 127 -4.25 19.12 5.68
CA LYS A 127 -5.33 19.39 4.72
C LYS A 127 -6.59 18.70 5.20
N THR A 128 -7.65 19.44 5.51
CA THR A 128 -8.95 18.85 5.84
C THR A 128 -9.41 17.91 4.72
N LYS A 129 -10.20 16.88 5.06
CA LYS A 129 -10.81 16.00 4.06
C LYS A 129 -11.58 16.82 3.02
N GLY A 130 -11.71 16.26 1.82
CA GLY A 130 -12.50 16.88 0.77
C GLY A 130 -13.93 17.14 1.24
N LYS A 131 -14.64 18.07 0.58
CA LYS A 131 -16.10 18.07 0.73
C LYS A 131 -16.51 16.67 0.30
N SER A 132 -17.23 15.95 1.17
CA SER A 132 -18.10 14.93 0.62
C SER A 132 -18.92 15.65 -0.43
N VAL A 133 -18.78 15.30 -1.71
CA VAL A 133 -19.85 15.57 -2.65
C VAL A 133 -21.09 15.05 -1.93
N SER A 134 -22.08 15.90 -1.72
CA SER A 134 -23.37 15.41 -1.25
C SER A 134 -23.99 14.59 -2.38
N THR A 135 -23.43 13.41 -2.62
CA THR A 135 -24.22 12.28 -3.04
C THR A 135 -25.19 12.03 -1.90
N LYS A 136 -26.44 11.72 -2.25
CA LYS A 136 -27.44 11.22 -1.29
C LYS A 136 -26.76 10.34 -0.24
N PRO A 137 -27.18 10.35 1.05
CA PRO A 137 -26.75 9.32 1.99
C PRO A 137 -26.78 8.00 1.24
N GLY A 138 -25.62 7.33 1.14
CA GLY A 138 -25.44 6.20 0.24
C GLY A 138 -26.59 5.25 0.46
N THR A 139 -27.58 5.28 -0.43
CA THR A 139 -28.63 4.28 -0.42
C THR A 139 -27.90 3.05 -0.88
N THR A 140 -27.52 2.21 0.08
CA THR A 140 -27.18 0.81 -0.16
C THR A 140 -28.05 0.30 -1.30
N ALA A 141 -27.45 -0.21 -2.38
CA ALA A 141 -28.25 -0.67 -3.49
C ALA A 141 -28.85 -2.02 -3.08
N GLY A 142 -30.06 -1.99 -2.53
CA GLY A 142 -30.84 -3.20 -2.35
C GLY A 142 -31.08 -3.80 -3.72
N THR A 143 -30.57 -5.01 -3.94
CA THR A 143 -30.80 -5.76 -5.19
C THR A 143 -32.27 -6.17 -5.34
N GLY A 144 -33.03 -6.12 -4.23
CA GLY A 144 -34.41 -6.60 -4.18
C GLY A 144 -34.52 -8.12 -4.20
N VAL A 145 -33.39 -8.83 -4.00
CA VAL A 145 -33.38 -10.30 -4.02
C VAL A 145 -34.29 -10.87 -2.95
N LYS A 146 -35.07 -11.89 -3.33
CA LYS A 146 -35.87 -12.70 -2.41
C LYS A 146 -35.24 -14.08 -2.31
N LEU A 147 -34.73 -14.41 -1.13
CA LEU A 147 -34.09 -15.69 -0.88
C LEU A 147 -35.15 -16.79 -0.64
N PRO A 148 -35.04 -17.96 -1.27
CA PRO A 148 -35.92 -19.09 -1.00
C PRO A 148 -35.87 -19.50 0.47
N LYS A 149 -36.97 -20.01 1.04
CA LYS A 149 -37.00 -20.55 2.41
C LYS A 149 -36.04 -21.73 2.62
N SER A 150 -35.71 -22.44 1.53
CA SER A 150 -34.79 -23.58 1.52
C SER A 150 -33.32 -23.19 1.67
N GLU A 151 -32.97 -21.91 1.48
CA GLU A 151 -31.61 -21.44 1.73
C GLU A 151 -31.37 -21.17 3.22
N GLY A 152 -30.10 -21.27 3.59
CA GLY A 152 -29.58 -20.94 4.91
C GLY A 152 -29.87 -19.50 5.33
N ARG A 153 -29.58 -19.23 6.60
CA ARG A 153 -29.71 -17.88 7.19
C ARG A 153 -28.39 -17.33 7.72
N VAL A 154 -27.36 -18.17 7.76
CA VAL A 154 -25.99 -17.75 8.05
C VAL A 154 -25.19 -17.78 6.76
N PHE A 155 -24.52 -16.68 6.45
CA PHE A 155 -23.70 -16.51 5.26
C PHE A 155 -22.24 -16.28 5.66
N ASN A 156 -21.40 -17.30 5.50
CA ASN A 156 -20.00 -17.27 5.93
C ASN A 156 -19.08 -16.85 4.77
N ILE A 157 -18.37 -15.73 4.97
CA ILE A 157 -17.42 -15.17 4.00
C ILE A 157 -16.00 -15.24 4.57
N TYR A 158 -15.10 -15.91 3.85
CA TYR A 158 -13.68 -16.01 4.19
C TYR A 158 -12.87 -14.96 3.41
N ALA A 159 -12.03 -14.20 4.11
CA ALA A 159 -11.17 -13.18 3.50
C ALA A 159 -9.86 -13.01 4.27
N TRP A 160 -8.87 -12.37 3.66
CA TRP A 160 -7.58 -12.12 4.30
C TRP A 160 -7.43 -10.74 4.96
N ASN A 161 -8.34 -9.83 4.65
CA ASN A 161 -8.39 -8.48 5.20
C ASN A 161 -9.84 -7.98 5.24
N GLU A 162 -10.05 -6.75 5.71
CA GLU A 162 -11.38 -6.14 5.81
C GLU A 162 -11.80 -5.30 4.60
N GLU A 163 -11.04 -5.28 3.50
CA GLU A 163 -11.32 -4.38 2.36
C GLU A 163 -12.71 -4.66 1.76
N PHE A 164 -12.92 -5.90 1.29
CA PHE A 164 -14.21 -6.26 0.69
C PHE A 164 -15.35 -6.21 1.71
N LYS A 165 -15.08 -6.51 2.99
CA LYS A 165 -16.06 -6.34 4.08
C LYS A 165 -16.53 -4.89 4.18
N GLY A 166 -15.60 -3.93 4.14
CA GLY A 166 -15.92 -2.51 4.14
C GLY A 166 -16.81 -2.11 2.94
N PHE A 167 -16.53 -2.64 1.75
CA PHE A 167 -17.35 -2.38 0.57
C PHE A 167 -18.72 -3.06 0.64
N PHE A 168 -18.76 -4.30 1.10
CA PHE A 168 -19.96 -5.07 1.35
C PHE A 168 -20.92 -4.33 2.26
N GLU A 169 -20.48 -3.98 3.47
CA GLU A 169 -21.31 -3.32 4.48
C GLU A 169 -21.77 -1.91 4.04
N LYS A 170 -20.95 -1.21 3.24
CA LYS A 170 -21.26 0.15 2.79
C LYS A 170 -22.21 0.21 1.59
N TYR A 171 -22.13 -0.76 0.68
CA TYR A 171 -22.79 -0.65 -0.62
C TYR A 171 -23.85 -1.71 -0.92
N TYR A 172 -23.87 -2.80 -0.16
CA TYR A 172 -24.80 -3.91 -0.33
C TYR A 172 -25.81 -3.99 0.83
N VAL A 173 -27.09 -4.21 0.51
CA VAL A 173 -28.12 -4.48 1.53
C VAL A 173 -28.22 -5.98 1.71
N VAL A 174 -27.83 -6.47 2.89
CA VAL A 174 -28.08 -7.85 3.28
C VAL A 174 -29.60 -8.09 3.37
N PRO A 175 -30.14 -9.12 2.70
CA PRO A 175 -31.56 -9.46 2.82
C PRO A 175 -31.98 -9.72 4.27
N SER A 176 -33.21 -9.32 4.62
CA SER A 176 -33.72 -9.47 5.99
C SER A 176 -33.64 -10.91 6.48
N GLY A 177 -33.21 -11.09 7.74
CA GLY A 177 -33.11 -12.40 8.39
C GLY A 177 -31.87 -13.21 7.99
N ILE A 178 -30.89 -12.59 7.31
CA ILE A 178 -29.57 -13.19 7.06
C ILE A 178 -28.55 -12.60 8.03
N THR A 179 -27.77 -13.48 8.65
CA THR A 179 -26.57 -13.17 9.44
C THR A 179 -25.36 -13.38 8.56
N VAL A 180 -24.53 -12.34 8.37
CA VAL A 180 -23.26 -12.47 7.65
C VAL A 180 -22.13 -12.62 8.65
N ASN A 181 -21.39 -13.71 8.53
CA ASN A 181 -20.23 -14.01 9.36
C ASN A 181 -18.95 -13.84 8.53
N TRP A 182 -18.04 -13.01 9.01
CA TRP A 182 -16.74 -12.80 8.38
C TRP A 182 -15.67 -13.61 9.11
N VAL A 183 -14.96 -14.46 8.39
CA VAL A 183 -13.78 -15.18 8.87
C VAL A 183 -12.55 -14.54 8.23
N ILE A 184 -11.91 -13.65 8.98
CA ILE A 184 -10.75 -12.88 8.53
C ILE A 184 -9.47 -13.49 9.10
N ASN A 185 -8.60 -14.01 8.24
CA ASN A 185 -7.28 -14.51 8.62
C ASN A 185 -6.22 -13.85 7.74
N PRO A 186 -5.19 -13.18 8.27
CA PRO A 186 -4.18 -12.52 7.45
C PRO A 186 -3.49 -13.51 6.50
N ALA A 187 -3.02 -13.00 5.35
CA ALA A 187 -2.33 -13.79 4.34
C ALA A 187 -0.90 -14.19 4.76
N ASP A 188 -0.36 -13.55 5.80
CA ASP A 188 1.00 -13.75 6.32
C ASP A 188 1.31 -15.25 6.51
N ASP A 189 2.47 -15.64 5.98
CA ASP A 189 3.01 -17.00 6.03
C ASP A 189 2.07 -18.11 5.50
N GLY A 190 1.08 -17.74 4.67
CA GLY A 190 0.09 -18.67 4.12
C GLY A 190 -1.08 -18.99 5.06
N THR A 191 -1.18 -18.31 6.21
CA THR A 191 -2.19 -18.56 7.25
C THR A 191 -3.61 -18.56 6.70
N TYR A 192 -3.97 -17.57 5.87
CA TYR A 192 -5.27 -17.51 5.23
C TYR A 192 -5.61 -18.79 4.45
N GLN A 193 -4.68 -19.23 3.60
CA GLN A 193 -4.87 -20.39 2.74
C GLN A 193 -4.99 -21.68 3.55
N ASP A 194 -4.18 -21.87 4.59
CA ASP A 194 -4.24 -23.07 5.44
C ASP A 194 -5.57 -23.18 6.20
N ARG A 195 -6.08 -22.05 6.71
CA ARG A 195 -7.37 -21.98 7.38
C ARG A 195 -8.53 -22.22 6.42
N LEU A 196 -8.48 -21.60 5.24
CA LEU A 196 -9.48 -21.79 4.19
C LEU A 196 -9.50 -23.24 3.70
N ASP A 197 -8.33 -23.83 3.42
CA ASP A 197 -8.20 -25.22 2.99
C ASP A 197 -8.81 -26.18 4.02
N SER A 198 -8.51 -25.98 5.29
CA SER A 198 -9.05 -26.79 6.40
C SER A 198 -10.58 -26.67 6.52
N ALA A 199 -11.14 -25.50 6.21
CA ALA A 199 -12.59 -25.30 6.20
C ALA A 199 -13.24 -25.98 4.98
N LEU A 200 -12.68 -25.76 3.79
CA LEU A 200 -13.16 -26.35 2.53
C LEU A 200 -13.07 -27.89 2.53
N GLN A 201 -12.05 -28.48 3.14
CA GLN A 201 -11.94 -29.93 3.31
C GLN A 201 -13.08 -30.52 4.16
N ARG A 202 -13.57 -29.77 5.16
CA ARG A 202 -14.67 -30.18 6.04
C ARG A 202 -16.05 -29.76 5.53
N GLN A 203 -16.12 -29.09 4.38
CA GLN A 203 -17.35 -28.52 3.82
C GLN A 203 -18.49 -29.53 3.67
N GLY A 204 -18.19 -30.77 3.30
CA GLY A 204 -19.18 -31.82 3.11
C GLY A 204 -19.81 -32.35 4.40
N SER A 205 -19.13 -32.22 5.54
CA SER A 205 -19.59 -32.69 6.86
C SER A 205 -19.95 -31.56 7.83
N ALA A 206 -19.68 -30.31 7.47
CA ALA A 206 -20.07 -29.14 8.25
C ALA A 206 -21.60 -29.01 8.35
N ALA A 207 -22.08 -28.53 9.50
CA ALA A 207 -23.47 -28.11 9.67
C ALA A 207 -23.77 -26.97 8.70
N ALA A 208 -25.04 -26.81 8.31
CA ALA A 208 -25.46 -25.80 7.33
C ALA A 208 -24.91 -24.40 7.65
N ASP A 209 -25.13 -23.93 8.88
CA ASP A 209 -24.70 -22.61 9.33
C ASP A 209 -23.18 -22.44 9.50
N ASP A 210 -22.40 -23.53 9.44
CA ASP A 210 -20.93 -23.53 9.56
C ASP A 210 -20.22 -23.64 8.21
N LYS A 211 -20.96 -23.88 7.12
CA LYS A 211 -20.38 -24.05 5.78
C LYS A 211 -19.76 -22.76 5.26
N VAL A 212 -18.65 -22.89 4.55
CA VAL A 212 -18.14 -21.78 3.74
C VAL A 212 -19.13 -21.52 2.61
N ASP A 213 -19.52 -20.27 2.40
CA ASP A 213 -20.36 -19.89 1.25
C ASP A 213 -19.52 -19.22 0.17
N LEU A 214 -18.87 -18.14 0.56
CA LEU A 214 -18.05 -17.29 -0.29
C LEU A 214 -16.66 -17.18 0.30
N PHE A 215 -15.64 -17.17 -0.55
CA PHE A 215 -14.28 -16.92 -0.09
C PHE A 215 -13.51 -16.11 -1.12
N LEU A 216 -12.63 -15.26 -0.62
CA LEU A 216 -11.87 -14.34 -1.46
C LEU A 216 -10.51 -14.95 -1.82
N VAL A 217 -10.03 -14.70 -3.03
CA VAL A 217 -8.68 -15.12 -3.46
C VAL A 217 -7.99 -14.03 -4.28
N GLU A 218 -6.67 -14.02 -4.21
CA GLU A 218 -5.78 -13.19 -5.03
C GLU A 218 -5.30 -13.98 -6.26
N PRO A 219 -4.81 -13.31 -7.31
CA PRO A 219 -4.44 -14.01 -8.54
C PRO A 219 -3.23 -14.93 -8.36
N ASP A 220 -2.31 -14.61 -7.44
CA ASP A 220 -1.09 -15.39 -7.14
C ASP A 220 -1.37 -16.82 -6.68
N TYR A 221 -2.58 -17.09 -6.16
CA TYR A 221 -2.98 -18.42 -5.71
C TYR A 221 -4.37 -18.85 -6.17
N ILE A 222 -5.02 -18.08 -7.06
CA ILE A 222 -6.38 -18.38 -7.55
C ILE A 222 -6.46 -19.76 -8.19
N ARG A 223 -5.39 -20.19 -8.90
CA ARG A 223 -5.30 -21.49 -9.59
C ARG A 223 -5.56 -22.67 -8.66
N LYS A 224 -5.05 -22.59 -7.43
CA LYS A 224 -5.25 -23.60 -6.39
C LYS A 224 -6.74 -23.87 -6.13
N TYR A 225 -7.56 -22.82 -6.17
CA TYR A 225 -8.97 -22.89 -5.79
C TYR A 225 -9.90 -23.12 -6.98
N VAL A 226 -9.69 -22.44 -8.10
CA VAL A 226 -10.60 -22.57 -9.26
C VAL A 226 -10.55 -23.96 -9.90
N ASP A 227 -9.37 -24.61 -9.93
CA ASP A 227 -9.23 -25.99 -10.41
C ASP A 227 -9.63 -27.05 -9.38
N SER A 228 -9.88 -26.65 -8.13
CA SER A 228 -10.25 -27.60 -7.08
C SER A 228 -11.71 -28.06 -7.20
N ASP A 229 -11.97 -29.25 -6.66
CA ASP A 229 -13.34 -29.76 -6.49
C ASP A 229 -14.11 -29.05 -5.36
N TYR A 230 -13.46 -28.17 -4.60
CA TYR A 230 -14.07 -27.41 -3.50
C TYR A 230 -14.82 -26.16 -3.97
N THR A 231 -14.58 -25.71 -5.20
CA THR A 231 -15.23 -24.50 -5.75
C THR A 231 -16.35 -24.90 -6.70
N MET A 232 -17.52 -24.26 -6.62
CA MET A 232 -18.63 -24.55 -7.52
C MET A 232 -18.50 -23.83 -8.88
N ASP A 233 -19.25 -24.32 -9.86
CA ASP A 233 -19.46 -23.65 -11.14
C ASP A 233 -20.58 -22.61 -10.96
N VAL A 234 -20.21 -21.33 -10.91
CA VAL A 234 -21.15 -20.24 -10.56
C VAL A 234 -22.16 -19.94 -11.68
N SER A 235 -21.92 -20.46 -12.89
CA SER A 235 -22.92 -20.40 -13.97
C SER A 235 -24.22 -21.11 -13.60
N LYS A 236 -24.14 -22.12 -12.72
CA LYS A 236 -25.31 -22.89 -12.24
C LYS A 236 -26.19 -22.10 -11.28
N ILE A 237 -25.68 -21.05 -10.67
CA ILE A 237 -26.42 -20.19 -9.72
C ILE A 237 -26.80 -18.84 -10.35
N GLY A 238 -26.58 -18.68 -11.66
CA GLY A 238 -26.99 -17.49 -12.41
C GLY A 238 -25.96 -16.36 -12.48
N VAL A 239 -24.69 -16.65 -12.15
CA VAL A 239 -23.57 -15.72 -12.38
C VAL A 239 -22.94 -16.02 -13.72
N LYS A 240 -22.73 -15.02 -14.55
CA LYS A 240 -22.16 -15.18 -15.90
C LYS A 240 -21.13 -14.09 -16.18
N PRO A 241 -20.13 -14.35 -17.05
CA PRO A 241 -19.23 -13.31 -17.49
C PRO A 241 -20.01 -12.16 -18.15
N LEU A 242 -19.65 -10.94 -17.82
CA LEU A 242 -20.25 -9.74 -18.38
C LEU A 242 -19.35 -9.15 -19.45
N LYS A 243 -19.93 -8.65 -20.54
CA LYS A 243 -19.18 -7.92 -21.59
C LYS A 243 -18.52 -6.63 -21.07
N THR A 244 -18.87 -6.19 -19.87
CA THR A 244 -18.29 -5.03 -19.20
C THR A 244 -17.08 -5.40 -18.34
N GLU A 245 -16.79 -6.67 -18.08
CA GLU A 245 -15.64 -7.10 -17.29
C GLU A 245 -14.38 -7.18 -18.18
N TYR A 246 -13.20 -7.00 -17.59
CA TYR A 246 -11.94 -7.19 -18.31
C TYR A 246 -11.63 -8.67 -18.45
N GLN A 247 -11.21 -9.10 -19.66
CA GLN A 247 -11.10 -10.52 -20.01
C GLN A 247 -10.16 -11.30 -19.08
N TYR A 248 -9.02 -10.74 -18.70
CA TYR A 248 -8.07 -11.41 -17.81
C TYR A 248 -8.70 -11.81 -16.46
N THR A 249 -9.67 -11.03 -15.96
CA THR A 249 -10.36 -11.36 -14.70
C THR A 249 -11.32 -12.54 -14.84
N ILE A 250 -11.98 -12.67 -15.99
CA ILE A 250 -12.82 -13.81 -16.33
C ILE A 250 -11.94 -15.05 -16.49
N ASP A 251 -10.82 -14.89 -17.18
CA ASP A 251 -9.87 -15.98 -17.41
C ASP A 251 -9.30 -16.52 -16.11
N ALA A 252 -8.83 -15.65 -15.21
CA ALA A 252 -8.32 -16.03 -13.89
C ALA A 252 -9.35 -16.83 -13.07
N ALA A 253 -10.63 -16.43 -13.13
CA ALA A 253 -11.73 -17.06 -12.41
C ALA A 253 -12.29 -18.32 -13.08
N THR A 254 -11.79 -18.70 -14.25
CA THR A 254 -12.30 -19.83 -15.04
C THR A 254 -11.34 -21.01 -14.94
N ASP A 255 -11.86 -22.17 -14.54
CA ASP A 255 -11.08 -23.39 -14.34
C ASP A 255 -10.52 -23.97 -15.66
N SER A 256 -9.64 -24.96 -15.52
CA SER A 256 -9.02 -25.71 -16.63
C SER A 256 -10.03 -26.49 -17.49
N LYS A 257 -11.28 -26.64 -17.03
CA LYS A 257 -12.39 -27.29 -17.74
C LYS A 257 -13.34 -26.27 -18.38
N GLY A 258 -13.01 -24.98 -18.34
CA GLY A 258 -13.79 -23.89 -18.94
C GLY A 258 -14.99 -23.43 -18.11
N LYS A 259 -15.08 -23.78 -16.82
CA LYS A 259 -16.18 -23.37 -15.95
C LYS A 259 -15.82 -22.12 -15.16
N LEU A 260 -16.73 -21.16 -15.11
CA LEU A 260 -16.58 -19.97 -14.28
C LEU A 260 -16.77 -20.35 -12.80
N LYS A 261 -15.81 -19.99 -11.95
CA LYS A 261 -15.78 -20.38 -10.52
C LYS A 261 -16.06 -19.21 -9.57
N GLY A 262 -16.08 -17.99 -10.11
CA GLY A 262 -16.32 -16.77 -9.37
C GLY A 262 -16.12 -15.54 -10.25
N VAL A 263 -16.07 -14.37 -9.63
CA VAL A 263 -15.93 -13.08 -10.31
C VAL A 263 -15.11 -12.11 -9.47
N SER A 264 -14.53 -11.07 -10.09
CA SER A 264 -13.81 -10.00 -9.37
C SER A 264 -14.58 -8.69 -9.43
N PHE A 265 -14.68 -7.97 -8.30
CA PHE A 265 -15.25 -6.63 -8.25
C PHE A 265 -14.27 -5.53 -8.68
N GLN A 266 -12.97 -5.86 -8.66
CA GLN A 266 -11.87 -4.94 -8.93
C GLN A 266 -10.90 -5.48 -9.98
N CYS A 267 -10.09 -4.57 -10.50
CA CYS A 267 -8.98 -4.83 -11.40
C CYS A 267 -7.77 -4.10 -10.86
N CYS A 268 -6.58 -4.66 -11.06
CA CYS A 268 -5.34 -4.05 -10.58
C CYS A 268 -4.30 -3.97 -11.71
N PRO A 269 -4.61 -3.27 -12.83
CA PRO A 269 -3.64 -3.09 -13.90
C PRO A 269 -2.41 -2.33 -13.38
N GLY A 270 -1.24 -2.80 -13.80
CA GLY A 270 0.06 -2.22 -13.51
C GLY A 270 0.45 -1.12 -14.49
N ALA A 271 1.17 -0.11 -14.00
CA ALA A 271 1.76 0.93 -14.83
C ALA A 271 3.22 1.19 -14.43
N LEU A 272 3.97 1.78 -15.35
CA LEU A 272 5.21 2.48 -15.02
C LEU A 272 4.84 3.88 -14.51
N ILE A 273 5.18 4.14 -13.25
CA ILE A 273 4.97 5.41 -12.56
C ILE A 273 6.29 6.15 -12.58
N TYR A 274 6.38 7.31 -13.22
CA TYR A 274 7.64 8.05 -13.34
C TYR A 274 7.54 9.47 -12.78
N ARG A 275 8.68 9.98 -12.33
CA ARG A 275 8.84 11.35 -11.88
C ARG A 275 9.15 12.26 -13.07
N ARG A 276 8.30 13.27 -13.27
CA ARG A 276 8.36 14.22 -14.39
C ARG A 276 9.66 15.01 -14.38
N SER A 277 10.04 15.57 -13.23
CA SER A 277 11.28 16.35 -13.09
C SER A 277 12.53 15.56 -13.47
N ILE A 278 12.64 14.29 -13.03
CA ILE A 278 13.77 13.41 -13.39
C ILE A 278 13.68 12.97 -14.85
N ALA A 279 12.49 12.63 -15.36
CA ALA A 279 12.32 12.28 -16.77
C ALA A 279 12.67 13.45 -17.71
N GLU A 280 12.36 14.69 -17.34
CA GLU A 280 12.76 15.88 -18.11
C GLU A 280 14.29 16.01 -18.17
N ASP A 281 14.98 15.75 -17.06
CA ASP A 281 16.44 15.77 -17.01
C ASP A 281 17.03 14.61 -17.81
N VAL A 282 16.60 13.37 -17.58
CA VAL A 282 17.17 12.15 -18.15
C VAL A 282 16.78 11.94 -19.62
N LEU A 283 15.50 12.11 -19.94
CA LEU A 283 14.93 11.80 -21.25
C LEU A 283 14.69 13.04 -22.12
N GLY A 284 14.84 14.24 -21.57
CA GLY A 284 14.51 15.50 -22.25
C GLY A 284 13.02 15.73 -22.44
N THR A 285 12.17 14.98 -21.73
CA THR A 285 10.71 15.11 -21.78
C THR A 285 10.03 14.45 -20.59
N SER A 286 8.99 15.08 -20.10
CA SER A 286 8.09 14.55 -19.07
C SER A 286 6.68 14.24 -19.59
N ASP A 287 6.44 14.40 -20.89
CA ASP A 287 5.18 14.05 -21.57
C ASP A 287 4.93 12.52 -21.58
N PRO A 288 3.77 12.02 -21.10
CA PRO A 288 3.53 10.58 -20.97
C PRO A 288 3.64 9.76 -22.25
N ASP A 289 3.22 10.29 -23.40
CA ASP A 289 3.27 9.54 -24.66
C ASP A 289 4.70 9.44 -25.20
N LYS A 290 5.51 10.50 -25.04
CA LYS A 290 6.93 10.47 -25.38
C LYS A 290 7.72 9.59 -24.41
N VAL A 291 7.48 9.70 -23.10
CA VAL A 291 8.12 8.83 -22.10
C VAL A 291 7.76 7.37 -22.35
N GLN A 292 6.50 7.06 -22.64
CA GLN A 292 6.11 5.70 -23.05
C GLN A 292 6.92 5.21 -24.26
N SER A 293 7.10 6.05 -25.27
CA SER A 293 7.87 5.68 -26.47
C SER A 293 9.35 5.43 -26.19
N MET A 294 9.91 6.12 -25.19
CA MET A 294 11.29 6.00 -24.75
C MET A 294 11.52 4.87 -23.74
N LEU A 295 10.48 4.35 -23.09
CA LEU A 295 10.56 3.26 -22.10
C LEU A 295 9.69 2.06 -22.51
N SER A 296 9.41 1.91 -23.80
CA SER A 296 8.42 0.96 -24.32
C SER A 296 8.89 -0.50 -24.38
N THR A 297 10.17 -0.77 -24.11
CA THR A 297 10.76 -2.12 -24.10
C THR A 297 11.80 -2.19 -22.99
N TRP A 298 12.20 -3.40 -22.60
CA TRP A 298 13.22 -3.58 -21.57
C TRP A 298 14.59 -3.07 -22.02
N GLU A 299 14.95 -3.22 -23.30
CA GLU A 299 16.21 -2.67 -23.85
C GLU A 299 16.24 -1.14 -23.73
N LYS A 300 15.12 -0.49 -24.06
CA LYS A 300 15.00 0.96 -23.92
C LYS A 300 15.01 1.41 -22.46
N PHE A 301 14.35 0.66 -21.58
CA PHE A 301 14.35 0.92 -20.15
C PHE A 301 15.76 0.79 -19.55
N SER A 302 16.52 -0.24 -19.91
CA SER A 302 17.91 -0.43 -19.51
C SER A 302 18.83 0.66 -20.08
N ALA A 303 18.67 1.05 -21.35
CA ALA A 303 19.44 2.17 -21.92
C ALA A 303 19.17 3.51 -21.21
N ALA A 304 17.92 3.75 -20.80
CA ALA A 304 17.58 4.92 -19.98
C ALA A 304 18.21 4.86 -18.57
N ALA A 305 18.56 3.67 -18.08
CA ALA A 305 19.17 3.50 -16.77
C ALA A 305 20.60 4.04 -16.73
N GLU A 306 21.37 3.82 -17.79
CA GLU A 306 22.69 4.44 -17.98
C GLU A 306 22.56 5.98 -17.97
N SER A 307 21.61 6.52 -18.73
CA SER A 307 21.36 7.97 -18.79
C SER A 307 20.92 8.55 -17.44
N ALA A 308 20.13 7.81 -16.67
CA ALA A 308 19.73 8.20 -15.32
C ALA A 308 20.93 8.26 -14.37
N LYS A 309 21.78 7.23 -14.41
CA LYS A 309 23.00 7.11 -13.61
C LYS A 309 23.97 8.26 -13.88
N ASP A 310 24.24 8.59 -15.15
CA ASP A 310 25.14 9.69 -15.53
C ASP A 310 24.70 11.05 -14.96
N LYS A 311 23.41 11.19 -14.66
CA LYS A 311 22.81 12.37 -14.04
C LYS A 311 22.63 12.25 -12.51
N GLY A 312 23.11 11.16 -11.91
CA GLY A 312 23.03 10.91 -10.46
C GLY A 312 21.64 10.46 -9.98
N TYR A 313 20.88 9.79 -10.84
CA TYR A 313 19.58 9.18 -10.51
C TYR A 313 19.62 7.66 -10.64
N TYR A 314 18.60 7.01 -10.08
CA TYR A 314 18.31 5.60 -10.34
C TYR A 314 17.17 5.48 -11.36
N ILE A 315 17.22 4.50 -12.26
CA ILE A 315 16.06 4.20 -13.12
C ILE A 315 14.87 3.75 -12.30
N THR A 316 15.10 2.92 -11.28
CA THR A 316 14.10 2.44 -10.33
C THR A 316 14.67 2.40 -8.92
N ALA A 317 13.81 2.55 -7.92
CA ALA A 317 14.22 2.41 -6.52
C ALA A 317 14.68 0.99 -6.18
N SER A 318 14.14 -0.02 -6.86
CA SER A 318 14.56 -1.42 -6.73
C SER A 318 14.16 -2.17 -7.99
N PRO A 319 14.99 -3.06 -8.54
CA PRO A 319 14.59 -3.88 -9.67
C PRO A 319 13.48 -4.88 -9.30
N GLU A 320 13.25 -5.16 -8.01
CA GLU A 320 12.13 -6.02 -7.59
C GLU A 320 10.75 -5.44 -7.98
N PHE A 321 10.63 -4.12 -8.20
CA PHE A 321 9.38 -3.54 -8.73
C PHE A 321 9.05 -4.06 -10.13
N THR A 322 10.06 -4.41 -10.94
CA THR A 322 9.84 -4.90 -12.30
C THR A 322 9.41 -6.37 -12.32
N TYR A 323 9.63 -7.13 -11.24
CA TYR A 323 9.40 -8.57 -11.17
C TYR A 323 7.98 -8.94 -11.62
N ARG A 324 6.97 -8.20 -11.16
CA ARG A 324 5.56 -8.47 -11.50
C ARG A 324 5.24 -8.31 -12.97
N VAL A 325 6.01 -7.50 -13.69
CA VAL A 325 5.88 -7.39 -15.15
C VAL A 325 6.31 -8.70 -15.82
N PHE A 326 7.32 -9.38 -15.29
CA PHE A 326 7.77 -10.68 -15.82
C PHE A 326 6.93 -11.85 -15.29
N SER A 327 6.65 -11.90 -13.98
CA SER A 327 5.93 -13.01 -13.35
C SER A 327 4.53 -13.20 -13.92
N GLU A 328 3.82 -12.12 -14.24
CA GLU A 328 2.47 -12.21 -14.80
C GLU A 328 2.46 -12.48 -16.32
N ASN A 329 3.61 -12.40 -16.99
CA ASN A 329 3.77 -12.65 -18.42
C ASN A 329 4.54 -13.93 -18.76
N LYS A 330 4.90 -14.74 -17.74
CA LYS A 330 5.54 -16.05 -17.92
C LYS A 330 4.86 -16.88 -19.01
N THR A 331 5.67 -17.58 -19.78
CA THR A 331 5.25 -18.48 -20.86
C THR A 331 5.29 -19.94 -20.46
N LYS A 332 6.08 -20.28 -19.43
CA LYS A 332 6.26 -21.60 -18.84
C LYS A 332 5.72 -21.60 -17.40
N PRO A 333 5.03 -22.67 -16.98
CA PRO A 333 4.59 -22.82 -15.61
C PRO A 333 5.76 -23.18 -14.69
N TRP A 334 5.76 -22.64 -13.47
CA TRP A 334 6.72 -23.05 -12.44
C TRP A 334 6.81 -24.57 -12.30
N VAL A 335 5.66 -25.26 -12.33
CA VAL A 335 5.60 -26.72 -12.31
C VAL A 335 4.89 -27.23 -13.55
N SER A 336 5.61 -27.97 -14.38
CA SER A 336 5.07 -28.62 -15.57
C SER A 336 3.96 -29.63 -15.22
N SER A 337 3.16 -30.01 -16.22
CA SER A 337 2.13 -31.05 -16.08
C SER A 337 2.67 -32.42 -15.64
N LYS A 338 3.99 -32.65 -15.75
CA LYS A 338 4.68 -33.86 -15.28
C LYS A 338 5.20 -33.74 -13.83
N GLY A 339 4.88 -32.65 -13.14
CA GLY A 339 5.32 -32.37 -11.77
C GLY A 339 6.80 -31.99 -11.65
N ARG A 340 7.43 -31.52 -12.73
CA ARG A 340 8.82 -31.03 -12.70
C ARG A 340 8.87 -29.52 -12.59
N LEU A 341 9.77 -29.01 -11.75
CA LEU A 341 10.11 -27.59 -11.69
C LEU A 341 10.63 -27.13 -13.05
N THR A 342 10.26 -25.91 -13.46
CA THR A 342 10.81 -25.23 -14.62
C THR A 342 11.20 -23.80 -14.24
N LEU A 343 12.10 -23.19 -15.01
CA LEU A 343 12.41 -21.77 -14.92
C LEU A 343 12.02 -21.13 -16.25
N ASP A 344 11.24 -20.06 -16.18
CA ASP A 344 10.88 -19.27 -17.36
C ASP A 344 12.07 -18.42 -17.81
N ASP A 345 12.23 -18.26 -19.12
CA ASP A 345 13.34 -17.50 -19.68
C ASP A 345 13.21 -16.00 -19.34
N ASP A 346 11.97 -15.49 -19.17
CA ASP A 346 11.68 -14.12 -18.76
C ASP A 346 12.06 -13.87 -17.29
N LEU A 347 11.94 -14.88 -16.42
CA LEU A 347 12.38 -14.79 -15.03
C LEU A 347 13.91 -14.83 -14.91
N LEU A 348 14.57 -15.66 -15.73
CA LEU A 348 16.02 -15.67 -15.84
C LEU A 348 16.53 -14.32 -16.37
N TYR A 349 15.90 -13.79 -17.42
CA TYR A 349 16.20 -12.47 -17.95
C TYR A 349 16.02 -11.39 -16.89
N TRP A 350 14.92 -11.40 -16.13
CA TRP A 350 14.71 -10.47 -15.03
C TRP A 350 15.84 -10.53 -13.99
N ALA A 351 16.26 -11.73 -13.57
CA ALA A 351 17.33 -11.88 -12.58
C ALA A 351 18.65 -11.26 -13.08
N ASN A 352 19.02 -11.54 -14.34
CA ASN A 352 20.24 -11.01 -14.96
C ASN A 352 20.17 -9.49 -15.15
N MET A 353 19.06 -8.98 -15.68
CA MET A 353 18.84 -7.53 -15.85
C MET A 353 18.88 -6.81 -14.49
N SER A 354 18.32 -7.42 -13.45
CA SER A 354 18.32 -6.86 -12.10
C SER A 354 19.73 -6.82 -11.51
N ASN A 355 20.53 -7.88 -11.72
CA ASN A 355 21.94 -7.92 -11.31
C ASN A 355 22.76 -6.84 -12.03
N GLU A 356 22.57 -6.69 -13.34
CA GLU A 356 23.23 -5.65 -14.14
C GLU A 356 22.90 -4.26 -13.58
N MET A 357 21.61 -3.92 -13.43
CA MET A 357 21.19 -2.61 -12.89
C MET A 357 21.78 -2.28 -11.52
N VAL A 358 21.89 -3.28 -10.64
CA VAL A 358 22.46 -3.08 -9.29
C VAL A 358 23.99 -3.00 -9.35
N SER A 359 24.66 -3.85 -10.13
CA SER A 359 26.11 -3.84 -10.29
C SER A 359 26.62 -2.55 -10.95
N GLU A 360 25.81 -1.98 -11.84
CA GLU A 360 26.08 -0.71 -12.49
C GLU A 360 25.59 0.50 -11.69
N GLU A 361 25.03 0.31 -10.50
CA GLU A 361 24.53 1.40 -9.63
C GLU A 361 23.41 2.25 -10.27
N SER A 362 22.73 1.73 -11.30
CA SER A 362 21.57 2.38 -11.94
C SER A 362 20.24 2.05 -11.23
N ALA A 363 20.24 1.08 -10.31
CA ALA A 363 19.18 0.83 -9.34
C ALA A 363 19.77 0.50 -7.95
N SER A 364 18.96 0.62 -6.91
CA SER A 364 19.38 0.23 -5.55
C SER A 364 19.20 -1.27 -5.29
N ALA A 365 19.97 -1.79 -4.33
CA ALA A 365 19.93 -3.17 -3.86
C ALA A 365 18.86 -3.46 -2.78
N TYR A 366 17.97 -2.51 -2.46
CA TYR A 366 17.04 -2.65 -1.35
C TYR A 366 15.79 -3.46 -1.72
N ASN A 367 15.31 -4.24 -0.74
CA ASN A 367 14.05 -4.98 -0.86
C ASN A 367 12.87 -4.03 -1.03
N LEU A 368 11.83 -4.54 -1.70
CA LEU A 368 10.52 -3.92 -1.65
C LEU A 368 10.06 -3.67 -0.20
N TRP A 369 9.22 -2.65 -0.04
CA TRP A 369 8.53 -2.35 1.23
C TRP A 369 9.43 -1.89 2.37
N THR A 370 10.68 -1.55 2.10
CA THR A 370 11.59 -0.95 3.08
C THR A 370 11.42 0.56 3.15
N ASP A 371 11.70 1.14 4.32
CA ASP A 371 11.70 2.60 4.50
C ASP A 371 12.65 3.30 3.51
N VAL A 372 13.75 2.65 3.13
CA VAL A 372 14.73 3.18 2.18
C VAL A 372 14.14 3.27 0.77
N VAL A 373 13.43 2.23 0.31
CA VAL A 373 12.71 2.25 -0.96
C VAL A 373 11.59 3.28 -0.94
N PHE A 374 10.81 3.35 0.15
CA PHE A 374 9.75 4.36 0.25
C PHE A 374 10.30 5.78 0.31
N ALA A 375 11.48 6.01 0.88
CA ALA A 375 12.11 7.33 0.91
C ALA A 375 12.40 7.86 -0.49
N GLN A 376 12.69 6.99 -1.46
CA GLN A 376 12.91 7.35 -2.88
C GLN A 376 11.68 7.97 -3.56
N MET A 377 10.50 7.86 -2.96
CA MET A 377 9.27 8.51 -3.45
C MET A 377 9.16 9.98 -3.00
N SER A 378 9.95 10.41 -2.02
CA SER A 378 9.97 11.81 -1.55
C SER A 378 10.55 12.74 -2.61
N GLY A 379 10.35 14.05 -2.49
CA GLY A 379 10.80 15.08 -3.42
C GLY A 379 12.31 15.11 -3.66
N ASP A 380 13.11 14.70 -2.69
CA ASP A 380 14.57 14.55 -2.75
C ASP A 380 15.04 13.15 -3.20
N GLY A 381 14.11 12.21 -3.36
CA GLY A 381 14.36 10.87 -3.87
C GLY A 381 14.93 10.87 -5.29
N LYS A 382 15.77 9.87 -5.59
CA LYS A 382 16.55 9.77 -6.82
C LYS A 382 16.03 8.74 -7.81
N ALA A 383 15.04 7.93 -7.43
CA ALA A 383 14.40 7.00 -8.35
C ALA A 383 13.49 7.74 -9.34
N MET A 384 13.75 7.53 -10.63
CA MET A 384 12.92 8.04 -11.73
C MET A 384 11.60 7.29 -11.82
N CYS A 385 11.65 5.95 -11.79
CA CYS A 385 10.49 5.09 -12.02
C CYS A 385 10.17 4.17 -10.84
N PHE A 386 8.91 3.80 -10.76
CA PHE A 386 8.37 2.70 -9.97
C PHE A 386 7.41 1.91 -10.87
N PHE A 387 7.18 0.65 -10.54
CA PHE A 387 6.14 -0.16 -11.15
C PHE A 387 5.10 -0.47 -10.09
N GLY A 388 3.85 -0.14 -10.35
CA GLY A 388 2.78 -0.37 -9.39
C GLY A 388 1.40 -0.48 -10.04
N PRO A 389 0.49 -1.25 -9.42
CA PRO A 389 -0.91 -1.34 -9.82
C PRO A 389 -1.68 -0.06 -9.54
N ALA A 390 -2.92 0.02 -10.05
CA ALA A 390 -3.83 1.16 -9.86
C ALA A 390 -4.01 1.62 -8.40
N TRP A 391 -3.89 0.72 -7.43
CA TRP A 391 -3.99 1.05 -6.01
C TRP A 391 -2.67 1.62 -5.42
N TYR A 392 -1.53 1.43 -6.09
CA TYR A 392 -0.20 1.63 -5.53
C TYR A 392 0.06 3.05 -5.05
N TYR A 393 -0.18 4.07 -5.88
CA TYR A 393 0.09 5.44 -5.46
C TYR A 393 -0.88 5.94 -4.38
N ASN A 394 -2.08 5.35 -4.27
CA ASN A 394 -3.04 5.69 -3.21
C ASN A 394 -2.60 5.18 -1.84
N PHE A 395 -1.95 4.01 -1.78
CA PHE A 395 -1.61 3.34 -0.51
C PHE A 395 -0.12 3.34 -0.16
N CYS A 396 0.76 3.26 -1.16
CA CYS A 396 2.20 3.06 -0.96
C CYS A 396 3.02 4.33 -1.17
N MET A 397 2.55 5.28 -2.00
CA MET A 397 3.29 6.53 -2.28
C MET A 397 2.97 7.66 -1.28
N TRP A 398 2.79 7.33 0.00
CA TRP A 398 2.47 8.31 1.04
C TRP A 398 3.60 9.33 1.26
N ASN A 399 4.87 8.95 1.04
CA ASN A 399 6.01 9.87 1.08
C ASN A 399 5.97 10.92 -0.03
N ALA A 400 5.57 10.52 -1.25
CA ALA A 400 5.36 11.46 -2.35
C ALA A 400 4.19 12.42 -2.09
N GLN A 401 3.24 12.00 -1.24
CA GLN A 401 2.07 12.78 -0.85
C GLN A 401 2.31 13.67 0.37
N ASP A 402 3.46 13.54 1.02
CA ASP A 402 3.82 14.32 2.20
C ASP A 402 3.80 15.83 1.88
N PRO A 403 3.23 16.67 2.76
CA PRO A 403 3.07 18.09 2.47
C PRO A 403 4.37 18.91 2.49
N ASP A 404 5.42 18.41 3.13
CA ASP A 404 6.67 19.15 3.36
C ASP A 404 7.82 18.54 2.54
N ARG A 405 7.88 17.22 2.42
CA ARG A 405 8.90 16.50 1.64
C ARG A 405 8.37 15.81 0.38
N GLY A 406 7.07 15.83 0.13
CA GLY A 406 6.48 15.17 -1.04
C GLY A 406 6.66 15.96 -2.34
N CYS A 407 6.19 15.36 -3.42
CA CYS A 407 6.29 15.87 -4.79
C CYS A 407 4.99 15.62 -5.57
N CYS A 408 3.84 15.82 -4.92
CA CYS A 408 2.53 15.82 -5.57
C CYS A 408 2.53 16.69 -6.83
N GLY A 409 2.09 16.11 -7.96
CA GLY A 409 2.05 16.79 -9.25
C GLY A 409 3.28 16.52 -10.12
N ASP A 410 4.38 16.04 -9.53
CA ASP A 410 5.62 15.68 -10.23
C ASP A 410 5.64 14.21 -10.68
N TRP A 411 4.53 13.49 -10.56
CA TRP A 411 4.40 12.11 -11.02
C TRP A 411 3.53 12.02 -12.27
N ALA A 412 3.73 10.97 -13.03
CA ALA A 412 2.82 10.55 -14.10
C ALA A 412 2.88 9.04 -14.26
N ILE A 413 1.99 8.49 -15.07
CA ILE A 413 1.97 7.08 -15.42
C ILE A 413 1.96 6.86 -16.94
N CYS A 414 2.58 5.77 -17.36
CA CYS A 414 2.44 5.19 -18.69
C CYS A 414 2.45 3.65 -18.58
N GLN A 415 2.27 2.92 -19.68
CA GLN A 415 2.22 1.45 -19.67
C GLN A 415 3.55 0.84 -19.21
N GLY A 416 4.68 1.39 -19.68
CA GLY A 416 6.00 0.80 -19.53
C GLY A 416 6.31 -0.27 -20.60
N PRO A 417 7.31 -1.13 -20.35
CA PRO A 417 7.78 -2.15 -21.29
C PRO A 417 6.74 -3.22 -21.66
N ASP A 418 5.91 -3.64 -20.70
CA ASP A 418 4.86 -4.63 -20.94
C ASP A 418 3.61 -4.37 -20.08
N VAL A 419 2.48 -4.96 -20.47
CA VAL A 419 1.24 -4.92 -19.71
C VAL A 419 1.26 -5.97 -18.61
N TYR A 420 0.80 -5.62 -17.42
CA TYR A 420 0.76 -6.54 -16.28
C TYR A 420 -0.35 -6.16 -15.31
N TYR A 421 -0.59 -7.03 -14.33
CA TYR A 421 -1.43 -6.73 -13.18
C TYR A 421 -0.66 -7.05 -11.90
N TRP A 422 -1.10 -6.50 -10.78
CA TRP A 422 -0.56 -6.89 -9.49
C TRP A 422 -1.65 -6.80 -8.42
N GLY A 423 -2.07 -7.97 -7.93
CA GLY A 423 -3.16 -8.12 -6.98
C GLY A 423 -4.54 -8.09 -7.65
N GLY A 424 -5.55 -7.85 -6.82
CA GLY A 424 -6.96 -7.95 -7.17
C GLY A 424 -7.64 -9.05 -6.36
N THR A 425 -8.96 -8.95 -6.24
CA THR A 425 -9.73 -9.80 -5.32
C THR A 425 -10.90 -10.45 -6.04
N TRP A 426 -10.84 -11.78 -6.14
CA TRP A 426 -11.89 -12.60 -6.71
C TRP A 426 -12.75 -13.19 -5.60
N MET A 427 -14.06 -13.10 -5.77
CA MET A 427 -15.05 -13.81 -4.98
C MET A 427 -15.29 -15.17 -5.63
N LEU A 428 -14.91 -16.26 -4.96
CA LEU A 428 -15.20 -17.63 -5.37
C LEU A 428 -16.30 -18.24 -4.49
N ALA A 429 -17.03 -19.21 -5.03
CA ALA A 429 -18.15 -19.85 -4.34
C ALA A 429 -17.80 -21.28 -3.92
N ALA A 430 -17.98 -21.62 -2.65
CA ALA A 430 -17.69 -22.95 -2.13
C ALA A 430 -18.77 -23.96 -2.54
N LYS A 431 -18.34 -25.09 -3.10
CA LYS A 431 -19.23 -26.21 -3.44
C LYS A 431 -19.90 -26.74 -2.17
N GLY A 432 -21.21 -26.97 -2.25
CA GLY A 432 -22.00 -27.51 -1.14
C GLY A 432 -22.54 -26.45 -0.17
N SER A 433 -22.32 -25.16 -0.43
CA SER A 433 -23.05 -24.06 0.20
C SER A 433 -24.56 -24.24 0.07
N ASP A 434 -25.28 -23.85 1.12
CA ASP A 434 -26.74 -23.81 1.22
C ASP A 434 -27.32 -22.40 0.94
N ASN A 435 -26.48 -21.45 0.50
CA ASN A 435 -26.87 -20.08 0.16
C ASN A 435 -26.62 -19.67 -1.32
N PRO A 436 -26.90 -20.53 -2.34
CA PRO A 436 -26.51 -20.26 -3.72
C PRO A 436 -27.10 -18.98 -4.33
N LYS A 437 -28.34 -18.59 -3.99
CA LYS A 437 -28.96 -17.36 -4.49
C LYS A 437 -28.36 -16.12 -3.85
N MET A 438 -28.00 -16.18 -2.56
CA MET A 438 -27.27 -15.12 -1.87
C MET A 438 -25.89 -14.91 -2.50
N ILE A 439 -25.12 -15.99 -2.75
CA ILE A 439 -23.82 -15.92 -3.44
C ILE A 439 -23.96 -15.21 -4.78
N ALA A 440 -24.92 -15.65 -5.60
CA ALA A 440 -25.14 -15.06 -6.91
C ALA A 440 -25.54 -13.58 -6.83
N ASP A 441 -26.32 -13.20 -5.83
CA ASP A 441 -26.73 -11.82 -5.64
C ASP A 441 -25.55 -10.91 -5.27
N VAL A 442 -24.70 -11.34 -4.33
CA VAL A 442 -23.49 -10.59 -3.94
C VAL A 442 -22.53 -10.45 -5.12
N MET A 443 -22.24 -11.54 -5.83
CA MET A 443 -21.37 -11.51 -7.01
C MET A 443 -21.89 -10.52 -8.07
N ASN A 444 -23.18 -10.61 -8.43
CA ASN A 444 -23.78 -9.69 -9.40
C ASN A 444 -23.88 -8.25 -8.89
N ALA A 445 -24.09 -8.03 -7.58
CA ALA A 445 -24.12 -6.69 -7.01
C ALA A 445 -22.78 -5.98 -7.19
N PHE A 446 -21.66 -6.68 -6.97
CA PHE A 446 -20.34 -6.06 -7.04
C PHE A 446 -19.72 -6.02 -8.45
N THR A 447 -20.30 -6.71 -9.44
CA THR A 447 -19.80 -6.68 -10.84
C THR A 447 -20.77 -6.09 -11.86
N ALA A 448 -22.09 -6.33 -11.70
CA ALA A 448 -23.12 -5.91 -12.66
C ALA A 448 -23.84 -4.61 -12.27
N ASN A 449 -23.95 -4.32 -10.97
CA ASN A 449 -24.65 -3.12 -10.51
C ASN A 449 -23.80 -1.87 -10.74
N LYS A 450 -24.15 -1.11 -11.79
CA LYS A 450 -23.42 0.11 -12.18
C LYS A 450 -23.31 1.13 -11.04
N ASP A 451 -24.32 1.25 -10.18
CA ASP A 451 -24.26 2.22 -9.07
C ASP A 451 -23.24 1.81 -8.01
N ILE A 452 -23.12 0.51 -7.70
CA ILE A 452 -22.08 -0.01 -6.80
C ILE A 452 -20.71 0.17 -7.46
N CYS A 453 -20.53 -0.27 -8.72
CA CYS A 453 -19.27 -0.12 -9.44
C CYS A 453 -18.82 1.36 -9.52
N THR A 454 -19.74 2.29 -9.80
CA THR A 454 -19.46 3.73 -9.81
C THR A 454 -19.06 4.24 -8.42
N ARG A 455 -19.74 3.80 -7.35
CA ARG A 455 -19.38 4.22 -5.98
C ARG A 455 -18.02 3.69 -5.52
N LEU A 456 -17.62 2.49 -5.93
CA LEU A 456 -16.28 1.96 -5.66
C LEU A 456 -15.21 2.88 -6.27
N VAL A 457 -15.44 3.36 -7.49
CA VAL A 457 -14.55 4.33 -8.14
C VAL A 457 -14.58 5.69 -7.42
N GLU A 458 -15.75 6.29 -7.25
CA GLU A 458 -15.90 7.66 -6.74
C GLU A 458 -15.49 7.85 -5.28
N ASN A 459 -15.73 6.84 -4.42
CA ASN A 459 -15.57 6.99 -2.98
C ASN A 459 -14.39 6.21 -2.41
N GLU A 460 -13.96 5.14 -3.07
CA GLU A 460 -12.93 4.23 -2.55
C GLU A 460 -11.64 4.25 -3.39
N ASN A 461 -11.58 5.06 -4.45
CA ASN A 461 -10.49 5.10 -5.43
C ASN A 461 -10.17 3.73 -6.02
N GLN A 462 -11.18 2.85 -6.11
CA GLN A 462 -11.02 1.54 -6.69
C GLN A 462 -11.00 1.62 -8.21
N PHE A 463 -10.24 0.73 -8.85
CA PHE A 463 -10.34 0.49 -10.28
C PHE A 463 -11.27 -0.72 -10.49
N THR A 464 -12.57 -0.46 -10.61
CA THR A 464 -13.60 -1.51 -10.63
C THR A 464 -13.45 -2.42 -11.86
N ASN A 465 -13.92 -3.68 -11.79
CA ASN A 465 -14.01 -4.58 -12.94
C ASN A 465 -15.20 -4.24 -13.86
N ASN A 466 -15.34 -2.97 -14.24
CA ASN A 466 -16.39 -2.50 -15.14
C ASN A 466 -15.82 -1.48 -16.14
N MET A 467 -15.55 -1.96 -17.36
CA MET A 467 -15.04 -1.18 -18.48
C MET A 467 -15.88 0.05 -18.79
N THR A 468 -17.22 -0.04 -18.67
CA THR A 468 -18.09 1.12 -18.95
C THR A 468 -17.92 2.21 -17.91
N VAL A 469 -17.85 1.84 -16.63
CA VAL A 469 -17.63 2.81 -15.53
C VAL A 469 -16.25 3.44 -15.68
N ASN A 470 -15.18 2.64 -15.82
CA ASN A 470 -13.82 3.16 -15.95
C ASN A 470 -13.64 4.03 -17.20
N GLN A 471 -14.24 3.65 -18.33
CA GLN A 471 -14.18 4.47 -19.55
C GLN A 471 -14.90 5.82 -19.36
N LYS A 472 -16.00 5.85 -18.60
CA LYS A 472 -16.69 7.11 -18.26
C LYS A 472 -15.79 7.99 -17.39
N CYS A 473 -15.21 7.45 -16.32
CA CYS A 473 -14.27 8.16 -15.46
C CYS A 473 -13.03 8.66 -16.23
N GLY A 474 -12.53 7.84 -17.16
CA GLY A 474 -11.41 8.19 -18.04
C GLY A 474 -11.67 9.36 -19.00
N LYS A 475 -12.93 9.74 -19.22
CA LYS A 475 -13.33 10.87 -20.08
C LYS A 475 -13.77 12.10 -19.29
N ASP A 476 -13.89 11.96 -17.97
CA ASP A 476 -14.40 13.02 -17.08
C ASP A 476 -13.23 13.70 -16.36
N ALA A 477 -13.04 14.98 -16.65
CA ALA A 477 -11.96 15.77 -16.08
C ALA A 477 -12.06 15.92 -14.55
N SER A 478 -13.21 15.65 -13.92
CA SER A 478 -13.31 15.63 -12.46
C SER A 478 -12.52 14.49 -11.81
N PHE A 479 -12.19 13.44 -12.57
CA PHE A 479 -11.34 12.33 -12.14
C PHE A 479 -9.86 12.57 -12.44
N ASN A 480 -9.47 13.75 -12.92
CA ASN A 480 -8.06 14.07 -13.13
C ASN A 480 -7.30 14.05 -11.79
N ASN A 481 -6.25 13.23 -11.74
CA ASN A 481 -5.50 12.99 -10.52
C ASN A 481 -4.43 14.06 -10.33
N GLN A 482 -4.60 14.90 -9.31
CA GLN A 482 -3.67 15.98 -8.98
C GLN A 482 -2.30 15.46 -8.51
N PHE A 483 -2.24 14.25 -7.93
CA PHE A 483 -0.97 13.61 -7.61
C PHE A 483 -0.13 13.35 -8.87
N LEU A 484 -0.80 13.02 -9.99
CA LEU A 484 -0.19 12.72 -11.29
C LEU A 484 -0.07 13.95 -12.24
N GLY A 485 -0.05 15.16 -11.67
CA GLY A 485 0.04 16.39 -12.44
C GLY A 485 -1.21 16.69 -13.27
N GLY A 486 -2.37 16.18 -12.86
CA GLY A 486 -3.65 16.34 -13.56
C GLY A 486 -3.92 15.30 -14.65
N GLN A 487 -3.08 14.27 -14.78
CA GLN A 487 -3.34 13.13 -15.64
C GLN A 487 -4.57 12.35 -15.14
N ASN A 488 -5.41 11.87 -16.07
CA ASN A 488 -6.51 10.97 -15.75
C ASN A 488 -6.02 9.53 -15.75
N ASP A 489 -5.84 8.95 -14.56
CA ASP A 489 -5.33 7.59 -14.38
C ASP A 489 -6.31 6.52 -14.88
N TYR A 490 -7.62 6.72 -14.72
CA TYR A 490 -8.63 5.79 -15.25
C TYR A 490 -8.53 5.62 -16.76
N ALA A 491 -8.23 6.70 -17.50
CA ALA A 491 -8.03 6.62 -18.94
C ALA A 491 -6.86 5.71 -19.34
N VAL A 492 -5.72 5.88 -18.65
CA VAL A 492 -4.49 5.10 -18.89
C VAL A 492 -4.68 3.65 -18.45
N MET A 493 -5.14 3.44 -17.22
CA MET A 493 -5.35 2.12 -16.64
C MET A 493 -6.43 1.32 -17.38
N HIS A 494 -7.48 1.97 -17.91
CA HIS A 494 -8.46 1.32 -18.78
C HIS A 494 -7.85 0.83 -20.09
N LYS A 495 -6.93 1.60 -20.69
CA LYS A 495 -6.22 1.17 -21.90
C LYS A 495 -5.32 -0.04 -21.61
N ILE A 496 -4.56 0.01 -20.52
CA ILE A 496 -3.67 -1.08 -20.09
C ILE A 496 -4.48 -2.34 -19.77
N ALA A 497 -5.50 -2.24 -18.93
CA ALA A 497 -6.29 -3.37 -18.44
C ALA A 497 -6.98 -4.18 -19.56
N LYS A 498 -7.32 -3.54 -20.69
CA LYS A 498 -7.88 -4.24 -21.86
C LYS A 498 -6.89 -5.14 -22.59
N ASN A 499 -5.59 -4.87 -22.44
CA ASN A 499 -4.54 -5.58 -23.15
C ASN A 499 -3.88 -6.67 -22.29
N ILE A 500 -4.15 -6.68 -20.98
CA ILE A 500 -3.68 -7.72 -20.06
C ILE A 500 -4.23 -9.09 -20.50
N LYS A 501 -3.35 -10.09 -20.48
CA LYS A 501 -3.69 -11.49 -20.75
C LYS A 501 -3.35 -12.32 -19.52
N TYR A 502 -4.29 -13.17 -19.09
CA TYR A 502 -4.02 -14.14 -18.04
C TYR A 502 -3.56 -15.46 -18.66
N ASN A 503 -2.27 -15.77 -18.56
CA ASN A 503 -1.72 -17.00 -19.14
C ASN A 503 -2.00 -18.23 -18.26
N LYS A 504 -3.18 -18.85 -18.44
CA LYS A 504 -3.56 -20.07 -17.70
C LYS A 504 -2.58 -21.22 -17.86
N ALA A 505 -1.86 -21.31 -18.98
CA ALA A 505 -0.94 -22.41 -19.23
C ALA A 505 0.37 -22.27 -18.43
N ALA A 506 0.71 -21.05 -18.03
CA ALA A 506 1.85 -20.76 -17.16
C ALA A 506 1.47 -20.58 -15.68
N ALA A 507 0.18 -20.40 -15.37
CA ALA A 507 -0.27 -20.24 -14.00
C ALA A 507 -0.46 -21.59 -13.28
N THR A 508 0.09 -21.73 -12.08
CA THR A 508 -0.01 -22.95 -11.27
C THR A 508 -0.49 -22.68 -9.85
N ARG A 509 -0.84 -23.74 -9.12
CA ARG A 509 -1.19 -23.67 -7.69
C ARG A 509 0.00 -23.33 -6.77
N TYR A 510 1.22 -23.25 -7.32
CA TYR A 510 2.46 -23.05 -6.57
C TYR A 510 2.99 -21.61 -6.69
N ASP A 511 2.39 -20.78 -7.57
CA ASP A 511 2.97 -19.53 -8.03
C ASP A 511 3.32 -18.57 -6.90
N LEU A 512 2.38 -18.24 -5.99
CA LEU A 512 2.66 -17.34 -4.86
C LEU A 512 3.97 -17.66 -4.13
N LEU A 513 4.16 -18.92 -3.70
CA LEU A 513 5.30 -19.27 -2.87
C LEU A 513 6.58 -19.46 -3.67
N LEU A 514 6.48 -19.92 -4.92
CA LEU A 514 7.64 -20.06 -5.80
C LEU A 514 8.12 -18.72 -6.33
N ASP A 515 7.22 -17.78 -6.62
CA ASP A 515 7.57 -16.40 -6.98
C ASP A 515 8.26 -15.70 -5.80
N ASN A 516 7.70 -15.78 -4.59
CA ASN A 516 8.35 -15.21 -3.39
C ASN A 516 9.73 -15.85 -3.14
N GLY A 517 9.81 -17.18 -3.12
CA GLY A 517 11.06 -17.89 -2.89
C GLY A 517 12.12 -17.60 -3.94
N PHE A 518 11.73 -17.50 -5.22
CA PHE A 518 12.66 -17.16 -6.30
C PHE A 518 13.21 -15.75 -6.11
N THR A 519 12.36 -14.75 -5.87
CA THR A 519 12.83 -13.38 -5.64
C THR A 519 13.73 -13.26 -4.41
N ASP A 520 13.42 -13.97 -3.33
CA ASP A 520 14.22 -13.97 -2.11
C ASP A 520 15.58 -14.63 -2.30
N CYS A 521 15.64 -15.79 -2.96
CA CYS A 521 16.91 -16.49 -3.24
C CYS A 521 17.76 -15.74 -4.28
N MET A 522 17.14 -15.17 -5.32
CA MET A 522 17.87 -14.42 -6.36
C MET A 522 18.45 -13.11 -5.85
N ARG A 523 18.02 -12.60 -4.70
CA ARG A 523 18.52 -11.35 -4.13
C ARG A 523 20.02 -11.35 -3.88
N ASP A 524 20.58 -12.46 -3.41
CA ASP A 524 22.02 -12.55 -3.18
C ASP A 524 22.80 -12.51 -4.50
N TYR A 525 22.25 -13.11 -5.56
CA TYR A 525 22.81 -12.98 -6.91
C TYR A 525 22.69 -11.53 -7.41
N ILE A 526 21.49 -10.94 -7.37
CA ILE A 526 21.23 -9.56 -7.81
C ILE A 526 22.16 -8.56 -7.13
N THR A 527 22.46 -8.76 -5.85
CA THR A 527 23.34 -7.88 -5.05
C THR A 527 24.83 -8.24 -5.13
N GLY A 528 25.22 -9.20 -5.98
CA GLY A 528 26.62 -9.61 -6.18
C GLY A 528 27.24 -10.34 -5.00
N ARG A 529 26.43 -10.85 -4.06
CA ARG A 529 26.88 -11.61 -2.88
C ARG A 529 27.16 -13.08 -3.21
N THR A 530 26.58 -13.61 -4.28
CA THR A 530 26.78 -14.99 -4.72
C THR A 530 26.62 -15.13 -6.25
N THR A 531 26.95 -16.29 -6.81
CA THR A 531 26.73 -16.59 -8.23
C THR A 531 25.26 -16.91 -8.52
N PHE A 532 24.85 -16.83 -9.79
CA PHE A 532 23.49 -17.27 -10.18
C PHE A 532 23.26 -18.74 -9.80
N ASP A 533 24.23 -19.62 -10.05
CA ASP A 533 24.12 -21.05 -9.78
C ASP A 533 23.90 -21.32 -8.28
N ASP A 534 24.67 -20.67 -7.40
CA ASP A 534 24.49 -20.81 -5.95
C ASP A 534 23.14 -20.27 -5.46
N ALA A 535 22.69 -19.12 -5.99
CA ALA A 535 21.38 -18.57 -5.67
C ALA A 535 20.25 -19.48 -6.17
N TYR A 536 20.43 -20.11 -7.33
CA TYR A 536 19.47 -21.03 -7.90
C TYR A 536 19.42 -22.34 -7.12
N GLU A 537 20.55 -22.87 -6.65
CA GLU A 537 20.59 -24.03 -5.74
C GLU A 537 19.87 -23.75 -4.41
N ASN A 538 19.99 -22.53 -3.87
CA ASN A 538 19.19 -22.12 -2.72
C ASN A 538 17.69 -22.11 -3.02
N PHE A 539 17.30 -21.66 -4.21
CA PHE A 539 15.91 -21.73 -4.66
C PHE A 539 15.43 -23.20 -4.82
N LEU A 540 16.25 -24.07 -5.41
CA LEU A 540 15.95 -25.50 -5.51
C LEU A 540 15.74 -26.13 -4.12
N SER A 541 16.58 -25.78 -3.16
CA SER A 541 16.45 -26.21 -1.76
C SER A 541 15.14 -25.72 -1.13
N TYR A 542 14.80 -24.43 -1.32
CA TYR A 542 13.52 -23.87 -0.89
C TYR A 542 12.32 -24.62 -1.50
N VAL A 543 12.37 -24.99 -2.79
CA VAL A 543 11.32 -25.78 -3.44
C VAL A 543 11.19 -27.16 -2.81
N MET A 544 12.29 -27.86 -2.54
CA MET A 544 12.27 -29.19 -1.91
C MET A 544 11.63 -29.16 -0.53
N ASP A 545 11.99 -28.17 0.29
CA ASP A 545 11.47 -28.04 1.65
C ASP A 545 9.98 -27.73 1.66
N ARG A 546 9.52 -26.84 0.75
CA ARG A 546 8.12 -26.43 0.72
C ARG A 546 7.21 -27.42 0.00
N TYR A 547 7.74 -28.09 -1.03
CA TYR A 547 7.00 -28.94 -1.94
C TYR A 547 7.82 -30.19 -2.34
N PRO A 548 8.01 -31.16 -1.43
CA PRO A 548 8.85 -32.34 -1.67
C PRO A 548 8.37 -33.26 -2.80
N ALA A 549 7.13 -33.06 -3.28
CA ALA A 549 6.58 -33.78 -4.43
C ALA A 549 6.99 -33.19 -5.80
N ILE A 550 7.55 -31.98 -5.84
CA ILE A 550 8.05 -31.37 -7.07
C ILE A 550 9.39 -32.01 -7.43
N LYS A 551 9.50 -32.49 -8.67
CA LYS A 551 10.74 -33.08 -9.19
C LYS A 551 11.68 -31.98 -9.67
N ILE A 552 12.90 -31.97 -9.13
CA ILE A 552 14.00 -31.09 -9.56
C ILE A 552 14.90 -31.87 -10.53
N SER A 553 15.61 -31.15 -11.42
CA SER A 553 16.50 -31.73 -12.43
C SER A 553 17.92 -31.76 -11.93
#